data_AF-A0AAT9IPA5-F1
#
_entry.id   AF-A0AAT9IPA5-F1
#
_cell.length_a   1.000
_cell.length_b   1.000
_cell.length_c   1.000
_cell.angle_alpha   90.00
_cell.angle_beta   90.00
_cell.angle_gamma   90.00
#
_symmetry.space_group_name_H-M   'P 1'
#
loop_
_entity.id
_entity.type
_entity.pdbx_description
1 polymer ?
#
loop_
_entity_poly.entity_id
_entity_poly.type
_entity_poly.pdbx_seq_one_letter_code
_entity_poly.pdbx_strand_id
1 'polypeptide(L)'
;MTHVDVTIVLVALATACTIMMLGLGFLPFPGRAASIWSAGFALAMLSCYLLVAADEIDSSALRGAAHGPILCAAAYVWVGLRARRSREPIMLLPTIVVFSAFTIALGVTAETPAYGATFLVVFVTAAATAALSAVELLRLRKAEREMALPLLVASFGFVGLGGIVAIDGITRLIQGTIGQSEADMRDLYDVNELVAMLYLVCALVSLLYLVRRGAQKPEQQHTIDFFSIARDRLARAKNAGDRWWSLLDVRLDDPTELLDASSGRAFQRITARFANDIREVMPPEADLHAVSPTQILVLLPRPDTAVRGYLSRLLEQIGTLTEQPAVPIRLSASIGVAAAPLADYDLDKLVAAAAEAAAHAQISGGDRWERAVFAP
;
A
#
# COMPACT_ATOMS: atom_id res chain seq x y z
N MET A 1 39.86 7.79 -20.97
CA MET A 1 38.46 7.97 -20.50
C MET A 1 38.05 6.64 -19.91
N THR A 2 37.82 6.59 -18.60
CA THR A 2 37.48 5.36 -17.86
C THR A 2 36.13 4.86 -18.34
N HIS A 3 36.12 3.71 -19.02
CA HIS A 3 34.89 3.00 -19.36
C HIS A 3 34.21 2.63 -18.04
N VAL A 4 33.08 3.26 -17.74
CA VAL A 4 32.26 2.84 -16.59
C VAL A 4 31.54 1.59 -17.04
N ASP A 5 31.75 0.50 -16.30
CA ASP A 5 31.09 -0.77 -16.57
C ASP A 5 29.59 -0.65 -16.26
N VAL A 6 28.75 -0.97 -17.23
CA VAL A 6 27.28 -0.86 -17.15
C VAL A 6 26.75 -1.74 -16.02
N THR A 7 27.37 -2.90 -15.82
CA THR A 7 27.04 -3.86 -14.75
C THR A 7 27.23 -3.24 -13.36
N ILE A 8 28.32 -2.49 -13.15
CA ILE A 8 28.60 -1.82 -11.86
C ILE A 8 27.56 -0.73 -11.59
N VAL A 9 27.17 0.03 -12.61
CA VAL A 9 26.10 1.03 -12.50
C VAL A 9 24.77 0.37 -12.16
N LEU A 10 24.48 -0.77 -12.78
CA LEU A 10 23.24 -1.52 -12.56
C LEU A 10 23.16 -2.01 -11.11
N VAL A 11 24.25 -2.52 -10.54
CA VAL A 11 24.34 -2.92 -9.12
C VAL A 11 24.05 -1.74 -8.20
N ALA A 12 24.73 -0.60 -8.39
CA ALA A 12 24.53 0.57 -7.55
C ALA A 12 23.07 1.06 -7.62
N LEU A 13 22.50 1.09 -8.82
CA LEU A 13 21.12 1.50 -9.06
C LEU A 13 20.10 0.54 -8.44
N ALA A 14 20.26 -0.78 -8.65
CA ALA A 14 19.36 -1.79 -8.11
C ALA A 14 19.39 -1.80 -6.57
N THR A 15 20.58 -1.62 -5.97
CA THR A 15 20.73 -1.49 -4.52
C THR A 15 20.04 -0.23 -3.99
N ALA A 16 20.26 0.93 -4.62
CA ALA A 16 19.59 2.17 -4.24
C ALA A 16 18.06 2.08 -4.36
N CYS A 17 17.55 1.52 -5.47
CA CYS A 17 16.12 1.29 -5.68
C CYS A 17 15.53 0.36 -4.61
N THR A 18 16.26 -0.71 -4.25
CA THR A 18 15.83 -1.66 -3.21
C THR A 18 15.76 -1.00 -1.84
N ILE A 19 16.80 -0.25 -1.46
CA ILE A 19 16.84 0.51 -0.19
C ILE A 19 15.69 1.52 -0.14
N MET A 20 15.46 2.27 -1.23
CA MET A 20 14.37 3.25 -1.29
C MET A 20 13.00 2.57 -1.20
N MET A 21 12.76 1.48 -1.93
CA MET A 21 11.47 0.79 -1.88
C MET A 21 11.19 0.17 -0.51
N LEU A 22 12.21 -0.42 0.14
CA LEU A 22 12.09 -0.94 1.50
C LEU A 22 11.90 0.19 2.52
N GLY A 23 12.79 1.18 2.53
CA GLY A 23 12.86 2.23 3.54
C GLY A 23 11.75 3.28 3.42
N LEU A 24 11.38 3.68 2.20
CA LEU A 24 10.37 4.73 1.97
C LEU A 24 8.99 4.17 1.62
N GLY A 25 8.92 2.89 1.25
CA GLY A 25 7.70 2.20 0.83
C GLY A 25 7.23 1.19 1.89
N PHE A 26 7.91 0.04 1.98
CA PHE A 26 7.46 -1.08 2.79
C PHE A 26 7.49 -0.84 4.30
N LEU A 27 8.58 -0.30 4.85
CA LEU A 27 8.70 -0.08 6.30
C LEU A 27 7.67 0.93 6.84
N PRO A 28 7.46 2.10 6.22
CA PRO A 28 6.47 3.06 6.71
C PRO A 28 5.02 2.64 6.39
N PHE A 29 4.82 1.88 5.32
CA PHE A 29 3.49 1.50 4.82
C PHE A 29 3.40 -0.01 4.54
N PRO A 30 3.42 -0.85 5.59
CA PRO A 30 3.44 -2.29 5.42
C PRO A 30 2.12 -2.79 4.84
N GLY A 31 2.20 -3.41 3.66
CA GLY A 31 1.05 -3.98 2.95
C GLY A 31 1.45 -5.10 2.00
N ARG A 32 0.48 -5.93 1.58
CA ARG A 32 0.73 -7.09 0.69
C ARG A 32 1.40 -6.69 -0.62
N ALA A 33 0.93 -5.60 -1.25
CA ALA A 33 1.52 -5.11 -2.49
C ALA A 33 2.95 -4.58 -2.28
N ALA A 34 3.16 -3.82 -1.19
CA ALA A 34 4.48 -3.28 -0.86
C ALA A 34 5.50 -4.39 -0.59
N SER A 35 5.12 -5.45 0.15
CA SER A 35 6.04 -6.58 0.40
C SER A 35 6.41 -7.33 -0.87
N ILE A 36 5.45 -7.55 -1.78
CA ILE A 36 5.70 -8.22 -3.07
C ILE A 36 6.62 -7.36 -3.94
N TRP A 37 6.35 -6.07 -4.06
CA TRP A 37 7.21 -5.18 -4.86
C TRP A 37 8.62 -5.07 -4.26
N SER A 38 8.76 -4.93 -2.95
CA SER A 38 10.06 -4.94 -2.28
C SER A 38 10.84 -6.24 -2.53
N ALA A 39 10.17 -7.39 -2.51
CA ALA A 39 10.81 -8.65 -2.90
C ALA A 39 11.25 -8.66 -4.37
N GLY A 40 10.49 -8.00 -5.26
CA GLY A 40 10.86 -7.82 -6.66
C GLY A 40 12.14 -6.99 -6.81
N PHE A 41 12.24 -5.85 -6.12
CA PHE A 41 13.48 -5.06 -6.11
C PHE A 41 14.66 -5.84 -5.53
N ALA A 42 14.46 -6.60 -4.45
CA ALA A 42 15.49 -7.46 -3.88
C ALA A 42 15.96 -8.56 -4.86
N LEU A 43 15.06 -9.14 -5.66
CA LEU A 43 15.41 -10.10 -6.71
C LEU A 43 16.20 -9.46 -7.85
N ALA A 44 15.85 -8.23 -8.25
CA ALA A 44 16.62 -7.50 -9.24
C ALA A 44 18.02 -7.17 -8.71
N MET A 45 18.14 -6.71 -7.46
CA MET A 45 19.43 -6.49 -6.81
C MET A 45 20.26 -7.77 -6.74
N LEU A 46 19.64 -8.90 -6.34
CA LEU A 46 20.31 -10.20 -6.31
C LEU A 46 20.85 -10.60 -7.69
N SER A 47 20.06 -10.44 -8.75
CA SER A 47 20.49 -10.68 -10.14
C SER A 47 21.75 -9.89 -10.49
N CYS A 48 21.80 -8.61 -10.15
CA CYS A 48 22.94 -7.74 -10.47
C CYS A 48 24.22 -8.21 -9.77
N TYR A 49 24.13 -8.59 -8.50
CA TYR A 49 25.27 -9.15 -7.77
C TYR A 49 25.71 -10.52 -8.31
N LEU A 50 24.76 -11.36 -8.75
CA LEU A 50 25.07 -12.64 -9.39
C LEU A 50 25.78 -12.45 -10.74
N LEU A 51 25.42 -11.44 -11.53
CA LEU A 51 26.12 -11.11 -12.79
C LEU A 51 27.57 -10.71 -12.53
N VAL A 52 27.82 -9.78 -11.59
CA VAL A 52 29.19 -9.40 -11.21
C VAL A 52 29.98 -10.62 -10.72
N ALA A 53 29.37 -11.45 -9.86
CA ALA A 53 30.03 -12.66 -9.37
C ALA A 53 30.35 -13.64 -10.51
N ALA A 54 29.45 -13.78 -11.49
CA ALA A 54 29.65 -14.63 -12.66
C ALA A 54 30.79 -14.15 -13.55
N ASP A 55 30.94 -12.83 -13.71
CA ASP A 55 32.03 -12.25 -14.48
C ASP A 55 33.39 -12.40 -13.79
N GLU A 56 33.44 -12.23 -12.47
CA GLU A 56 34.67 -12.43 -11.68
C GLU A 56 35.19 -13.87 -11.72
N ILE A 57 34.28 -14.87 -11.75
CA ILE A 57 34.66 -16.30 -11.81
C ILE A 57 34.60 -16.90 -13.22
N ASP A 58 34.30 -16.08 -14.23
CA ASP A 58 34.05 -16.46 -15.63
C ASP A 58 33.11 -17.68 -15.80
N SER A 59 31.99 -17.68 -15.08
CA SER A 59 31.00 -18.77 -15.11
C SER A 59 29.79 -18.43 -15.98
N SER A 60 29.73 -19.07 -17.16
CA SER A 60 28.59 -19.04 -18.09
C SER A 60 27.28 -19.49 -17.42
N ALA A 61 27.32 -20.57 -16.64
CA ALA A 61 26.17 -21.11 -15.92
C ALA A 61 25.62 -20.13 -14.88
N LEU A 62 26.49 -19.46 -14.13
CA LEU A 62 26.06 -18.46 -13.16
C LEU A 62 25.50 -17.22 -13.86
N ARG A 63 26.12 -16.77 -14.97
CA ARG A 63 25.67 -15.63 -15.75
C ARG A 63 24.28 -15.88 -16.34
N GLY A 64 24.08 -17.05 -16.97
CA GLY A 64 22.78 -17.48 -17.47
C GLY A 64 21.71 -17.52 -16.38
N ALA A 65 22.00 -18.14 -15.25
CA ALA A 65 21.08 -18.18 -14.11
C ALA A 65 20.75 -16.79 -13.55
N ALA A 66 21.71 -15.87 -13.54
CA ALA A 66 21.56 -14.53 -12.98
C ALA A 66 20.48 -13.70 -13.69
N HIS A 67 20.15 -13.98 -14.96
CA HIS A 67 19.05 -13.29 -15.66
C HIS A 67 17.64 -13.72 -15.21
N GLY A 68 17.48 -14.88 -14.58
CA GLY A 68 16.18 -15.36 -14.12
C GLY A 68 15.53 -14.44 -13.05
N PRO A 69 16.23 -14.09 -11.96
CA PRO A 69 15.68 -13.24 -10.90
C PRO A 69 15.25 -11.84 -11.37
N ILE A 70 15.96 -11.20 -12.31
CA ILE A 70 15.57 -9.86 -12.82
C ILE A 70 14.30 -9.92 -13.67
N LEU A 71 14.12 -10.98 -14.45
CA LEU A 71 12.88 -11.21 -15.20
C LEU A 71 11.71 -11.55 -14.25
N CYS A 72 11.98 -12.26 -13.16
CA CYS A 72 11.01 -12.50 -12.08
C CYS A 72 10.58 -11.19 -11.39
N ALA A 73 11.51 -10.25 -11.19
CA ALA A 73 11.21 -8.95 -10.62
C ALA A 73 10.16 -8.18 -11.42
N ALA A 74 10.20 -8.26 -12.76
CA ALA A 74 9.16 -7.68 -13.62
C ALA A 74 7.79 -8.33 -13.40
N ALA A 75 7.74 -9.66 -13.21
CA ALA A 75 6.50 -10.36 -12.91
C ALA A 75 5.92 -9.97 -11.53
N TYR A 76 6.77 -9.67 -10.55
CA TYR A 76 6.35 -9.21 -9.23
C TYR A 76 5.65 -7.85 -9.27
N VAL A 77 5.97 -6.99 -10.25
CA VAL A 77 5.23 -5.75 -10.50
C VAL A 77 3.75 -6.06 -10.74
N TRP A 78 3.45 -6.99 -11.66
CA TRP A 78 2.08 -7.41 -11.97
C TRP A 78 1.38 -8.04 -10.75
N VAL A 79 2.06 -8.98 -10.08
CA VAL A 79 1.47 -9.66 -8.91
C VAL A 79 1.15 -8.65 -7.79
N GLY A 80 2.04 -7.70 -7.52
CA GLY A 80 1.78 -6.67 -6.53
C GLY A 80 0.68 -5.68 -6.95
N LEU A 81 0.53 -5.35 -8.24
CA LEU A 81 -0.61 -4.58 -8.75
C LEU A 81 -1.94 -5.30 -8.54
N ARG A 82 -1.99 -6.63 -8.76
CA ARG A 82 -3.18 -7.44 -8.44
C ARG A 82 -3.47 -7.47 -6.95
N ALA A 83 -2.42 -7.64 -6.13
CA ALA A 83 -2.55 -7.65 -4.68
C ALA A 83 -3.08 -6.30 -4.15
N ARG A 84 -2.66 -5.16 -4.73
CA ARG A 84 -3.16 -3.82 -4.38
C ARG A 84 -4.66 -3.67 -4.67
N ARG A 85 -5.17 -4.34 -5.70
CA ARG A 85 -6.59 -4.31 -6.07
C ARG A 85 -7.43 -5.39 -5.39
N SER A 86 -6.86 -6.11 -4.42
CA SER A 86 -7.50 -7.23 -3.71
C SER A 86 -8.08 -8.28 -4.65
N ARG A 87 -7.44 -8.53 -5.80
CA ARG A 87 -7.88 -9.57 -6.73
C ARG A 87 -7.38 -10.94 -6.29
N GLU A 88 -8.31 -11.85 -6.03
CA GLU A 88 -8.03 -13.26 -5.85
C GLU A 88 -8.18 -14.02 -7.19
N PRO A 89 -7.31 -15.00 -7.49
CA PRO A 89 -6.14 -15.42 -6.72
C PRO A 89 -4.93 -14.47 -6.90
N ILE A 90 -4.13 -14.31 -5.83
CA ILE A 90 -2.84 -13.62 -5.86
C ILE A 90 -1.83 -14.61 -6.47
N MET A 91 -1.49 -14.44 -7.74
CA MET A 91 -0.68 -15.40 -8.54
C MET A 91 0.80 -15.45 -8.14
N LEU A 92 1.12 -15.24 -6.87
CA LEU A 92 2.49 -15.19 -6.33
C LEU A 92 3.18 -16.56 -6.40
N LEU A 93 2.54 -17.61 -5.89
CA LEU A 93 3.11 -18.95 -5.82
C LEU A 93 3.41 -19.54 -7.21
N PRO A 94 2.48 -19.47 -8.18
CA PRO A 94 2.78 -19.86 -9.57
C PRO A 94 3.92 -19.06 -10.19
N THR A 95 4.00 -17.75 -9.91
CA THR A 95 5.08 -16.88 -10.42
C THR A 95 6.42 -17.34 -9.87
N ILE A 96 6.52 -17.59 -8.56
CA ILE A 96 7.75 -18.11 -7.94
C ILE A 96 8.18 -19.42 -8.60
N VAL A 97 7.26 -20.39 -8.71
CA VAL A 97 7.58 -21.72 -9.26
C VAL A 97 8.09 -21.63 -10.69
N VAL A 98 7.39 -20.89 -11.56
CA VAL A 98 7.76 -20.75 -12.98
C VAL A 98 9.11 -20.06 -13.13
N PHE A 99 9.32 -18.92 -12.46
CA PHE A 99 10.57 -18.18 -12.61
C PHE A 99 11.75 -18.86 -11.91
N SER A 100 11.55 -19.60 -10.82
CA SER A 100 12.60 -20.45 -10.25
C SER A 100 13.00 -21.56 -11.21
N ALA A 101 12.04 -22.22 -11.87
CA ALA A 101 12.35 -23.22 -12.89
C ALA A 101 13.12 -22.62 -14.07
N PHE A 102 12.75 -21.41 -14.51
CA PHE A 102 13.46 -20.68 -15.55
C PHE A 102 14.89 -20.29 -15.17
N THR A 103 15.12 -19.79 -13.95
CA THR A 103 16.46 -19.53 -13.42
C THR A 103 17.35 -20.77 -13.50
N ILE A 104 16.82 -21.92 -13.08
CA ILE A 104 17.56 -23.20 -13.14
C ILE A 104 17.81 -23.61 -14.59
N ALA A 105 16.80 -23.52 -15.46
CA ALA A 105 16.91 -23.89 -16.87
C ALA A 105 17.97 -23.04 -17.60
N LEU A 106 18.02 -21.74 -17.34
CA LEU A 106 19.04 -20.86 -17.92
C LEU A 106 20.46 -21.25 -17.46
N GLY A 107 20.63 -21.55 -16.18
CA GLY A 107 21.94 -21.98 -15.66
C GLY A 107 22.39 -23.33 -16.23
N VAL A 108 21.50 -24.32 -16.29
CA VAL A 108 21.81 -25.66 -16.81
C VAL A 108 22.05 -25.66 -18.31
N THR A 109 21.36 -24.80 -19.06
CA THR A 109 21.48 -24.76 -20.53
C THR A 109 22.58 -23.82 -21.03
N ALA A 110 23.23 -23.02 -20.17
CA ALA A 110 24.18 -21.97 -20.55
C ALA A 110 25.25 -22.37 -21.57
N GLU A 111 25.84 -23.56 -21.41
CA GLU A 111 26.91 -24.08 -22.27
C GLU A 111 26.39 -24.95 -23.42
N THR A 112 25.08 -25.03 -23.59
CA THR A 112 24.43 -25.89 -24.57
C THR A 112 23.82 -25.06 -25.69
N PRO A 113 23.64 -25.63 -26.91
CA PRO A 113 22.95 -24.94 -28.00
C PRO A 113 21.46 -24.69 -27.71
N ALA A 114 20.92 -25.25 -26.63
CA ALA A 114 19.55 -25.01 -26.20
C ALA A 114 19.37 -23.67 -25.46
N TYR A 115 20.46 -22.99 -25.07
CA TYR A 115 20.40 -21.78 -24.26
C TYR A 115 19.56 -20.67 -24.92
N GLY A 116 19.81 -20.36 -26.20
CA GLY A 116 19.07 -19.32 -26.92
C GLY A 116 17.57 -19.57 -26.95
N ALA A 117 17.14 -20.82 -27.15
CA ALA A 117 15.73 -21.19 -27.10
C ALA A 117 15.15 -21.08 -25.68
N THR A 118 15.89 -21.48 -24.65
CA THR A 118 15.49 -21.29 -23.25
C THR A 118 15.31 -19.80 -22.95
N PHE A 119 16.30 -18.98 -23.26
CA PHE A 119 16.26 -17.53 -23.04
C PHE A 119 15.06 -16.89 -23.73
N LEU A 120 14.79 -17.22 -24.99
CA LEU A 120 13.62 -16.77 -25.73
C LEU A 120 12.31 -17.04 -24.97
N VAL A 121 12.10 -18.29 -24.52
CA VAL A 121 10.88 -18.69 -23.81
C VAL A 121 10.73 -17.91 -22.49
N VAL A 122 11.82 -17.80 -21.73
CA VAL A 122 11.85 -17.06 -20.47
C VAL A 122 11.54 -15.57 -20.71
N PHE A 123 12.20 -14.96 -21.69
CA PHE A 123 12.06 -13.55 -22.01
C PHE A 123 10.66 -13.20 -22.50
N VAL A 124 10.08 -14.01 -23.39
CA VAL A 124 8.70 -13.83 -23.87
C VAL A 124 7.70 -14.00 -22.73
N THR A 125 7.94 -14.93 -21.81
CA THR A 125 7.09 -15.10 -20.62
C THR A 125 7.16 -13.87 -19.72
N ALA A 126 8.35 -13.32 -19.48
CA ALA A 126 8.52 -12.07 -18.74
C ALA A 126 7.82 -10.90 -19.44
N ALA A 127 7.94 -10.79 -20.76
CA ALA A 127 7.25 -9.77 -21.55
C ALA A 127 5.73 -9.89 -21.44
N ALA A 128 5.18 -11.11 -21.40
CA ALA A 128 3.76 -11.33 -21.15
C ALA A 128 3.35 -10.80 -19.76
N THR A 129 4.16 -10.99 -18.71
CA THR A 129 3.88 -10.41 -17.38
C THR A 129 3.97 -8.88 -17.36
N ALA A 130 4.84 -8.27 -18.18
CA ALA A 130 4.87 -6.82 -18.37
C ALA A 130 3.61 -6.31 -19.08
N ALA A 131 3.10 -7.04 -20.09
CA ALA A 131 1.82 -6.72 -20.72
C ALA A 131 0.67 -6.77 -19.71
N LEU A 132 0.67 -7.77 -18.83
CA LEU A 132 -0.31 -7.88 -17.74
C LEU A 132 -0.17 -6.73 -16.72
N SER A 133 1.06 -6.30 -16.42
CA SER A 133 1.31 -5.09 -15.62
C SER A 133 0.68 -3.86 -16.29
N ALA A 134 0.92 -3.65 -17.58
CA ALA A 134 0.36 -2.53 -18.34
C ALA A 134 -1.17 -2.53 -18.32
N VAL A 135 -1.80 -3.70 -18.48
CA VAL A 135 -3.27 -3.86 -18.39
C VAL A 135 -3.78 -3.45 -17.00
N GLU A 136 -3.11 -3.86 -15.92
CA GLU A 136 -3.53 -3.45 -14.58
C GLU A 136 -3.31 -1.95 -14.31
N LEU A 137 -2.24 -1.36 -14.84
CA LEU A 137 -1.96 0.07 -14.75
C LEU A 137 -2.99 0.92 -15.50
N LEU A 138 -3.42 0.50 -16.69
CA LEU A 138 -4.46 1.18 -17.46
C LEU A 138 -5.81 1.21 -16.74
N ARG A 139 -6.05 0.23 -15.86
CA ARG A 139 -7.28 0.11 -15.07
C ARG A 139 -7.24 0.88 -13.74
N LEU A 140 -6.17 1.65 -13.47
CA LEU A 140 -6.12 2.56 -12.33
C LEU A 140 -7.02 3.79 -12.53
N ARG A 141 -7.35 4.47 -11.43
CA ARG A 141 -8.07 5.76 -11.51
C ARG A 141 -7.22 6.79 -12.25
N LYS A 142 -7.84 7.76 -12.93
CA LYS A 142 -7.15 8.76 -13.78
C LYS A 142 -5.94 9.41 -13.07
N ALA A 143 -6.13 9.89 -11.84
CA ALA A 143 -5.08 10.54 -11.06
C ALA A 143 -3.92 9.60 -10.64
N GLU A 144 -4.17 8.29 -10.51
CA GLU A 144 -3.11 7.32 -10.22
C GLU A 144 -2.38 6.90 -11.50
N ARG A 145 -3.11 6.80 -12.61
CA ARG A 145 -2.57 6.45 -13.92
C ARG A 145 -1.59 7.48 -14.45
N GLU A 146 -1.85 8.77 -14.24
CA GLU A 146 -0.93 9.85 -14.64
C GLU A 146 0.44 9.74 -13.95
N MET A 147 0.47 9.34 -12.69
CA MET A 147 1.71 9.15 -11.93
C MET A 147 2.39 7.80 -12.19
N ALA A 148 1.63 6.80 -12.65
CA ALA A 148 2.16 5.50 -13.07
C ALA A 148 2.53 5.43 -14.56
N LEU A 149 2.46 6.57 -15.27
CA LEU A 149 2.76 6.67 -16.69
C LEU A 149 4.20 6.24 -17.05
N PRO A 150 5.24 6.54 -16.26
CA PRO A 150 6.59 6.06 -16.54
C PRO A 150 6.66 4.53 -16.59
N LEU A 151 6.08 3.84 -15.60
CA LEU A 151 6.04 2.38 -15.57
C LEU A 151 5.15 1.80 -16.67
N LEU A 152 4.06 2.47 -17.04
CA LEU A 152 3.22 2.05 -18.14
C LEU A 152 3.99 2.08 -19.47
N VAL A 153 4.70 3.17 -19.76
CA VAL A 153 5.54 3.30 -20.96
C VAL A 153 6.67 2.28 -20.95
N ALA A 154 7.37 2.11 -19.82
CA ALA A 154 8.42 1.10 -19.68
C ALA A 154 7.88 -0.33 -19.88
N SER A 155 6.67 -0.64 -19.40
CA SER A 155 6.01 -1.94 -19.61
C SER A 155 5.70 -2.18 -21.08
N PHE A 156 5.20 -1.18 -21.81
CA PHE A 156 5.00 -1.32 -23.26
C PHE A 156 6.32 -1.46 -24.02
N GLY A 157 7.36 -0.73 -23.61
CA GLY A 157 8.71 -0.88 -24.18
C GLY A 157 9.25 -2.29 -24.00
N PHE A 158 9.11 -2.86 -22.81
CA PHE A 158 9.52 -4.23 -22.51
C PHE A 158 8.75 -5.28 -23.33
N VAL A 159 7.44 -5.06 -23.52
CA VAL A 159 6.61 -5.89 -24.42
C VAL A 159 7.09 -5.79 -25.88
N GLY A 160 7.41 -4.58 -26.34
CA GLY A 160 7.95 -4.37 -27.69
C GLY A 160 9.26 -5.12 -27.91
N LEU A 161 10.17 -5.06 -26.93
CA LEU A 161 11.42 -5.82 -26.96
C LEU A 161 11.15 -7.34 -26.97
N GLY A 162 10.21 -7.81 -26.17
CA GLY A 162 9.79 -9.22 -26.20
C GLY A 162 9.26 -9.66 -27.57
N GLY A 163 8.57 -8.76 -28.27
CA GLY A 163 8.13 -8.98 -29.65
C GLY A 163 9.30 -9.08 -30.63
N ILE A 164 10.31 -8.21 -30.52
CA ILE A 164 11.52 -8.27 -31.36
C ILE A 164 12.27 -9.58 -31.13
N VAL A 165 12.49 -9.95 -29.87
CA VAL A 165 13.16 -11.21 -29.49
C VAL A 165 12.36 -12.42 -29.97
N ALA A 166 11.03 -12.39 -29.88
CA ALA A 166 10.16 -13.43 -30.43
C ALA A 166 10.30 -13.59 -31.96
N ILE A 167 10.31 -12.48 -32.70
CA ILE A 167 10.46 -12.48 -34.16
C ILE A 167 11.84 -13.03 -34.55
N ASP A 168 12.91 -12.59 -33.88
CA ASP A 168 14.27 -13.08 -34.10
C ASP A 168 14.39 -14.59 -33.80
N GLY A 169 13.77 -15.05 -32.71
CA GLY A 169 13.72 -16.48 -32.40
C GLY A 169 13.00 -17.30 -33.46
N ILE A 170 11.87 -16.82 -33.99
CA ILE A 170 11.10 -17.49 -35.04
C ILE A 170 11.85 -17.51 -36.36
N THR A 171 12.50 -16.41 -36.75
CA THR A 171 13.27 -16.35 -38.00
C THR A 171 14.44 -17.33 -37.97
N ARG A 172 15.14 -17.44 -36.84
CA ARG A 172 16.21 -18.43 -36.62
C ARG A 172 15.70 -19.87 -36.63
N LEU A 173 14.52 -20.11 -36.03
CA LEU A 173 13.84 -21.41 -36.09
C LEU A 173 13.55 -21.82 -37.55
N ILE A 174 13.07 -20.90 -38.38
CA ILE A 174 12.80 -21.14 -39.81
C ILE A 174 14.10 -21.39 -40.59
N GLN A 175 15.18 -20.69 -40.24
CA GLN A 175 16.49 -20.82 -40.90
C GLN A 175 17.32 -22.01 -40.42
N GLY A 176 16.88 -22.72 -39.37
CA GLY A 176 17.61 -23.87 -38.80
C GLY A 176 18.86 -23.50 -38.00
N THR A 177 18.97 -22.25 -37.54
CA THR A 177 20.17 -21.68 -36.88
C THR A 177 20.00 -21.47 -35.37
N ILE A 178 19.20 -22.32 -34.71
CA ILE A 178 18.73 -22.14 -33.32
C ILE A 178 19.86 -22.33 -32.28
N GLY A 179 20.94 -23.02 -32.65
CA GLY A 179 22.02 -23.35 -31.72
C GLY A 179 22.83 -22.12 -31.31
N GLN A 180 22.49 -21.52 -30.18
CA GLN A 180 23.27 -20.44 -29.56
C GLN A 180 23.60 -20.79 -28.12
N SER A 181 24.86 -20.59 -27.77
CA SER A 181 25.35 -20.61 -26.40
C SER A 181 25.16 -19.24 -25.74
N GLU A 182 25.37 -19.17 -24.43
CA GLU A 182 25.35 -17.91 -23.68
C GLU A 182 26.30 -16.85 -24.27
N ALA A 183 27.50 -17.26 -24.69
CA ALA A 183 28.52 -16.36 -25.24
C ALA A 183 28.09 -15.67 -26.54
N ASP A 184 27.21 -16.30 -27.32
CA ASP A 184 26.70 -15.77 -28.60
C ASP A 184 25.60 -14.70 -28.40
N MET A 185 25.18 -14.45 -27.15
CA MET A 185 24.07 -13.55 -26.80
C MET A 185 24.51 -12.28 -26.05
N ARG A 186 25.82 -12.04 -25.92
CA ARG A 186 26.36 -10.88 -25.18
C ARG A 186 25.78 -9.53 -25.60
N ASP A 187 25.69 -9.26 -26.90
CA ASP A 187 25.12 -7.99 -27.39
C ASP A 187 23.65 -7.79 -26.97
N LEU A 188 22.90 -8.88 -26.83
CA LEU A 188 21.51 -8.83 -26.38
C LEU A 188 21.41 -8.55 -24.87
N TYR A 189 22.41 -8.96 -24.08
CA TYR A 189 22.46 -8.69 -22.65
C TYR A 189 22.72 -7.23 -22.36
N ASP A 190 23.64 -6.58 -23.06
CA ASP A 190 23.91 -5.15 -22.89
C ASP A 190 22.63 -4.31 -23.09
N VAL A 191 21.83 -4.68 -24.10
CA VAL A 191 20.53 -4.05 -24.36
C VAL A 191 19.52 -4.37 -23.26
N ASN A 192 19.47 -5.63 -22.80
CA ASN A 192 18.58 -6.05 -21.73
C ASN A 192 18.90 -5.36 -20.40
N GLU A 193 20.17 -5.18 -20.06
CA GLU A 193 20.60 -4.47 -18.86
C GLU A 193 20.21 -2.99 -18.88
N LEU A 194 20.39 -2.32 -20.02
CA LEU A 194 19.96 -0.94 -20.20
C LEU A 194 18.43 -0.81 -20.02
N VAL A 195 17.67 -1.74 -20.60
CA VAL A 195 16.22 -1.77 -20.48
C VAL A 195 15.79 -2.08 -19.05
N ALA A 196 16.51 -2.97 -18.36
CA ALA A 196 16.27 -3.29 -16.95
C ALA A 196 16.54 -2.09 -16.04
N MET A 197 17.59 -1.28 -16.28
CA MET A 197 17.82 -0.02 -15.55
C MET A 197 16.63 0.92 -15.69
N LEU A 198 16.19 1.17 -16.93
CA LEU A 198 15.08 2.07 -17.20
C LEU A 198 13.80 1.57 -16.52
N TYR A 199 13.53 0.26 -16.63
CA TYR A 199 12.37 -0.36 -16.01
C TYR A 199 12.41 -0.26 -14.48
N LEU A 200 13.56 -0.48 -13.85
CA LEU A 200 13.75 -0.36 -12.40
C LEU A 200 13.46 1.05 -11.89
N VAL A 201 13.97 2.08 -12.56
CA VAL A 201 13.72 3.48 -12.18
C VAL A 201 12.24 3.83 -12.35
N CYS A 202 11.64 3.47 -13.49
CA CYS A 202 10.22 3.71 -13.74
C CYS A 202 9.33 2.97 -12.73
N ALA A 203 9.69 1.73 -12.39
CA ALA A 203 9.02 0.94 -11.37
C ALA A 203 9.15 1.59 -9.99
N LEU A 204 10.34 2.06 -9.61
CA LEU A 204 10.55 2.66 -8.29
C LEU A 204 9.64 3.87 -8.10
N VAL A 205 9.72 4.85 -9.00
CA VAL A 205 8.94 6.09 -8.89
C VAL A 205 7.44 5.81 -8.87
N SER A 206 6.97 4.95 -9.77
CA SER A 206 5.55 4.64 -9.91
C SER A 206 5.03 3.83 -8.71
N LEU A 207 5.72 2.77 -8.32
CA LEU A 207 5.27 1.87 -7.25
C LEU A 207 5.37 2.53 -5.88
N LEU A 208 6.43 3.31 -5.62
CA LEU A 208 6.59 4.06 -4.38
C LEU A 208 5.45 5.06 -4.20
N TYR A 209 5.06 5.76 -5.27
CA TYR A 209 3.88 6.63 -5.27
C TYR A 209 2.60 5.85 -4.92
N LEU A 210 2.39 4.70 -5.56
CA LEU A 210 1.19 3.88 -5.33
C LEU A 210 1.12 3.28 -3.92
N VAL A 211 2.26 2.93 -3.30
CA VAL A 211 2.34 2.50 -1.90
C VAL A 211 1.92 3.64 -0.97
N ARG A 212 2.54 4.82 -1.13
CA ARG A 212 2.29 5.99 -0.27
C ARG A 212 0.84 6.45 -0.34
N ARG A 213 0.28 6.54 -1.56
CA ARG A 213 -1.11 6.96 -1.75
C ARG A 213 -2.12 5.89 -1.30
N GLY A 214 -1.79 4.61 -1.41
CA GLY A 214 -2.63 3.53 -0.89
C GLY A 214 -2.76 3.56 0.64
N ALA A 215 -1.73 4.05 1.34
CA ALA A 215 -1.75 4.27 2.77
C ALA A 215 -2.44 5.58 3.20
N GLN A 216 -2.47 6.58 2.31
CA GLN A 216 -3.36 7.72 2.47
C GLN A 216 -4.81 7.24 2.26
N LYS A 217 -5.42 6.77 3.36
CA LYS A 217 -6.86 6.57 3.45
C LYS A 217 -7.60 7.82 2.95
N PRO A 218 -8.87 7.69 2.54
CA PRO A 218 -9.74 8.82 2.21
C PRO A 218 -9.97 9.81 3.38
N GLU A 219 -9.26 9.68 4.50
CA GLU A 219 -9.29 10.58 5.66
C GLU A 219 -9.08 12.04 5.26
N GLN A 220 -8.06 12.40 4.48
CA GLN A 220 -7.82 13.81 4.13
C GLN A 220 -8.96 14.46 3.29
N GLN A 221 -9.63 13.68 2.44
CA GLN A 221 -10.79 14.16 1.69
C GLN A 221 -12.03 14.28 2.61
N HIS A 222 -12.28 13.26 3.43
CA HIS A 222 -13.36 13.27 4.42
C HIS A 222 -13.18 14.32 5.53
N THR A 223 -11.95 14.72 5.87
CA THR A 223 -11.69 15.81 6.82
C THR A 223 -12.25 17.12 6.28
N ILE A 224 -11.87 17.50 5.06
CA ILE A 224 -12.34 18.75 4.44
C ILE A 224 -13.86 18.71 4.23
N ASP A 225 -14.40 17.56 3.82
CA ASP A 225 -15.84 17.38 3.64
C ASP A 225 -16.60 17.45 4.98
N PHE A 226 -16.10 16.85 6.06
CA PHE A 226 -16.76 16.90 7.37
C PHE A 226 -16.82 18.33 7.92
N PHE A 227 -15.70 19.05 8.00
CA PHE A 227 -15.69 20.38 8.61
C PHE A 227 -16.50 21.39 7.80
N SER A 228 -16.55 21.26 6.47
CA SER A 228 -17.40 22.11 5.64
C SER A 228 -18.88 21.79 5.82
N ILE A 229 -19.27 20.51 5.79
CA ILE A 229 -20.66 20.06 6.01
C ILE A 229 -21.13 20.43 7.43
N ALA A 230 -20.30 20.21 8.44
CA ALA A 230 -20.61 20.51 9.83
C ALA A 230 -20.82 22.02 10.06
N ARG A 231 -19.94 22.88 9.53
CA ARG A 231 -20.12 24.34 9.61
C ARG A 231 -21.41 24.80 8.93
N ASP A 232 -21.70 24.28 7.75
CA ASP A 232 -22.91 24.59 6.99
C ASP A 232 -24.19 24.14 7.73
N ARG A 233 -24.18 22.92 8.31
CA ARG A 233 -25.28 22.42 9.16
C ARG A 233 -25.49 23.27 10.43
N LEU A 234 -24.41 23.60 11.13
CA LEU A 234 -24.46 24.45 12.33
C LEU A 234 -24.94 25.87 12.01
N ALA A 235 -24.53 26.45 10.88
CA ALA A 235 -25.01 27.75 10.41
C ALA A 235 -26.52 27.72 10.12
N ARG A 236 -27.01 26.67 9.47
CA ARG A 236 -28.46 26.47 9.27
C ARG A 236 -29.21 26.30 10.60
N ALA A 237 -28.65 25.53 11.53
CA ALA A 237 -29.23 25.33 12.85
C ALA A 237 -29.36 26.65 13.63
N LYS A 238 -28.31 27.48 13.60
CA LYS A 238 -28.32 28.83 14.19
C LYS A 238 -29.42 29.70 13.58
N ASN A 239 -29.54 29.72 12.26
CA ASN A 239 -30.57 30.49 11.55
C ASN A 239 -32.00 30.00 11.84
N ALA A 240 -32.18 28.69 12.04
CA ALA A 240 -33.46 28.08 12.38
C ALA A 240 -33.79 28.16 13.89
N GLY A 241 -32.84 28.60 14.73
CA GLY A 241 -32.98 28.56 16.19
C GLY A 241 -33.03 27.14 16.76
N ASP A 242 -32.50 26.14 16.04
CA ASP A 242 -32.49 24.74 16.45
C ASP A 242 -31.42 24.49 17.52
N ARG A 243 -31.87 24.21 18.75
CA ARG A 243 -31.01 24.02 19.90
C ARG A 243 -30.50 22.59 20.07
N TRP A 244 -30.90 21.65 19.22
CA TRP A 244 -30.65 20.23 19.40
C TRP A 244 -29.41 19.76 18.67
N TRP A 245 -28.31 20.51 18.76
CA TRP A 245 -27.04 20.14 18.15
C TRP A 245 -25.97 19.94 19.22
N SER A 246 -25.29 18.80 19.17
CA SER A 246 -24.16 18.47 20.05
C SER A 246 -23.00 17.91 19.25
N LEU A 247 -21.78 18.28 19.63
CA LEU A 247 -20.56 17.66 19.16
C LEU A 247 -20.03 16.73 20.26
N LEU A 248 -19.68 15.51 19.89
CA LEU A 248 -19.05 14.51 20.74
C LEU A 248 -17.60 14.32 20.30
N ASP A 249 -16.68 14.28 21.27
CA ASP A 249 -15.30 13.80 21.06
C ASP A 249 -15.14 12.47 21.78
N VAL A 250 -15.13 11.37 21.02
CA VAL A 250 -15.07 10.00 21.53
C VAL A 250 -13.64 9.49 21.40
N ARG A 251 -13.01 9.15 22.53
CA ARG A 251 -11.62 8.68 22.59
C ARG A 251 -11.54 7.30 23.22
N LEU A 252 -10.74 6.42 22.63
CA LEU A 252 -10.37 5.15 23.24
C LEU A 252 -9.43 5.42 24.43
N ASP A 253 -9.70 4.78 25.57
CA ASP A 253 -8.82 4.89 26.75
C ASP A 253 -7.55 4.04 26.55
N ASP A 254 -6.44 4.52 27.13
CA ASP A 254 -5.12 3.88 27.16
C ASP A 254 -4.63 3.24 25.84
N PRO A 255 -4.71 3.95 24.70
CA PRO A 255 -4.38 3.37 23.40
C PRO A 255 -2.90 2.99 23.26
N THR A 256 -2.00 3.67 23.97
CA THR A 256 -0.57 3.36 23.97
C THR A 256 -0.30 2.04 24.69
N GLU A 257 -0.94 1.80 25.83
CA GLU A 257 -0.81 0.53 26.57
C GLU A 257 -1.41 -0.63 25.77
N LEU A 258 -2.54 -0.40 25.09
CA LEU A 258 -3.13 -1.38 24.18
C LEU A 258 -2.20 -1.72 23.01
N LEU A 259 -1.49 -0.73 22.48
CA LEU A 259 -0.51 -0.92 21.41
C LEU A 259 0.71 -1.69 21.90
N ASP A 260 1.25 -1.35 23.08
CA ASP A 260 2.42 -2.01 23.67
C ASP A 260 2.13 -3.46 24.06
N ALA A 261 0.93 -3.74 24.53
CA ALA A 261 0.48 -5.08 24.91
C ALA A 261 0.06 -5.96 23.71
N SER A 262 -0.08 -5.39 22.51
CA SER A 262 -0.66 -6.06 21.34
C SER A 262 0.26 -6.06 20.13
N SER A 263 0.09 -7.06 19.25
CA SER A 263 0.65 -6.95 17.90
C SER A 263 -0.05 -5.82 17.10
N GLY A 264 0.66 -5.17 16.17
CA GLY A 264 0.06 -4.11 15.34
C GLY A 264 -1.21 -4.54 14.59
N ARG A 265 -1.33 -5.81 14.19
CA ARG A 265 -2.57 -6.36 13.60
C ARG A 265 -3.71 -6.50 14.61
N ALA A 266 -3.40 -6.84 15.86
CA ALA A 266 -4.41 -6.88 16.92
C ALA A 266 -4.90 -5.46 17.24
N PHE A 267 -4.00 -4.48 17.33
CA PHE A 267 -4.36 -3.08 17.53
C PHE A 267 -5.23 -2.51 16.40
N GLN A 268 -4.92 -2.86 15.14
CA GLN A 268 -5.78 -2.50 13.99
C GLN A 268 -7.19 -3.10 14.09
N ARG A 269 -7.33 -4.33 14.59
CA ARG A 269 -8.65 -4.92 14.81
C ARG A 269 -9.41 -4.25 15.95
N ILE A 270 -8.71 -3.88 17.04
CA ILE A 270 -9.29 -3.14 18.17
C ILE A 270 -9.83 -1.78 17.72
N THR A 271 -9.01 -0.99 17.02
CA THR A 271 -9.40 0.34 16.51
C THR A 271 -10.50 0.25 15.44
N ALA A 272 -10.48 -0.78 14.58
CA ALA A 272 -11.57 -1.02 13.63
C ALA A 272 -12.89 -1.37 14.33
N ARG A 273 -12.85 -2.20 15.38
CA ARG A 273 -14.01 -2.52 16.21
C ARG A 273 -14.56 -1.27 16.88
N PHE A 274 -13.70 -0.49 17.55
CA PHE A 274 -14.08 0.78 18.18
C PHE A 274 -14.83 1.71 17.21
N ALA A 275 -14.31 1.87 15.99
CA ALA A 275 -14.97 2.68 14.97
C ALA A 275 -16.29 2.08 14.45
N ASN A 276 -16.44 0.76 14.45
CA ASN A 276 -17.69 0.09 14.08
C ASN A 276 -18.75 0.24 15.18
N ASP A 277 -18.38 0.05 16.45
CA ASP A 277 -19.28 0.19 17.60
C ASP A 277 -19.90 1.60 17.63
N ILE A 278 -19.11 2.63 17.35
CA ILE A 278 -19.62 4.02 17.24
C ILE A 278 -20.61 4.15 16.07
N ARG A 279 -20.31 3.57 14.90
CA ARG A 279 -21.21 3.63 13.74
C ARG A 279 -22.52 2.88 13.95
N GLU A 280 -22.52 1.79 14.69
CA GLU A 280 -23.72 0.99 14.97
C GLU A 280 -24.65 1.68 15.99
N VAL A 281 -24.09 2.37 16.98
CA VAL A 281 -24.88 3.05 18.02
C VAL A 281 -25.41 4.40 17.54
N MET A 282 -24.64 5.12 16.71
CA MET A 282 -25.02 6.46 16.25
C MET A 282 -26.14 6.41 15.21
N PRO A 283 -27.08 7.37 15.25
CA PRO A 283 -28.18 7.41 14.29
C PRO A 283 -27.68 7.86 12.90
N PRO A 284 -28.41 7.54 11.83
CA PRO A 284 -27.95 7.77 10.44
C PRO A 284 -27.77 9.25 10.07
N GLU A 285 -28.39 10.17 10.81
CA GLU A 285 -28.25 11.60 10.58
C GLU A 285 -26.99 12.19 11.22
N ALA A 286 -26.30 11.42 12.06
CA ALA A 286 -25.06 11.83 12.70
C ALA A 286 -23.93 11.90 11.66
N ASP A 287 -23.16 12.98 11.69
CA ASP A 287 -21.94 13.09 10.89
C ASP A 287 -20.76 12.61 11.72
N LEU A 288 -19.98 11.66 11.22
CA LEU A 288 -18.82 11.09 11.91
C LEU A 288 -17.52 11.49 11.23
N HIS A 289 -16.51 11.81 12.03
CA HIS A 289 -15.17 12.12 11.55
C HIS A 289 -14.10 11.44 12.39
N ALA A 290 -13.32 10.55 11.77
CA ALA A 290 -12.17 9.93 12.41
C ALA A 290 -10.97 10.89 12.39
N VAL A 291 -10.62 11.45 13.54
CA VAL A 291 -9.42 12.29 13.72
C VAL A 291 -8.18 11.40 13.74
N SER A 292 -8.29 10.25 14.39
CA SER A 292 -7.28 9.20 14.43
C SER A 292 -7.97 7.84 14.56
N PRO A 293 -7.24 6.71 14.46
CA PRO A 293 -7.80 5.38 14.74
C PRO A 293 -8.41 5.22 16.14
N THR A 294 -8.07 6.10 17.08
CA THR A 294 -8.48 6.05 18.49
C THR A 294 -9.36 7.24 18.89
N GLN A 295 -9.68 8.14 17.96
CA GLN A 295 -10.46 9.35 18.23
C GLN A 295 -11.44 9.63 17.09
N ILE A 296 -12.72 9.74 17.43
CA ILE A 296 -13.80 10.02 16.47
C ILE A 296 -14.65 11.18 17.00
N LEU A 297 -14.82 12.20 16.17
CA LEU A 297 -15.77 13.28 16.37
C LEU A 297 -17.14 12.88 15.81
N VAL A 298 -18.20 13.21 16.52
CA VAL A 298 -19.58 12.96 16.08
C VAL A 298 -20.41 14.24 16.24
N LEU A 299 -21.01 14.72 15.15
CA LEU A 299 -21.98 15.80 15.18
C LEU A 299 -23.40 15.23 15.12
N LEU A 300 -24.23 15.59 16.10
CA LEU A 300 -25.53 14.95 16.33
C LEU A 300 -26.68 15.97 16.46
N PRO A 301 -27.70 15.92 15.59
CA PRO A 301 -28.91 16.73 15.69
C PRO A 301 -29.98 16.05 16.58
N ARG A 302 -29.75 15.98 17.90
CA ARG A 302 -30.66 15.39 18.88
C ARG A 302 -30.75 16.18 20.19
N PRO A 303 -31.89 16.13 20.89
CA PRO A 303 -32.03 16.75 22.21
C PRO A 303 -31.14 16.04 23.24
N ASP A 304 -30.70 16.79 24.24
CA ASP A 304 -29.82 16.32 25.32
C ASP A 304 -30.19 14.97 25.93
N THR A 305 -31.49 14.72 26.14
CA THR A 305 -31.99 13.47 26.72
C THR A 305 -31.67 12.28 25.82
N ALA A 306 -31.81 12.43 24.51
CA ALA A 306 -31.46 11.42 23.54
C ALA A 306 -29.94 11.25 23.43
N VAL A 307 -29.17 12.35 23.48
CA VAL A 307 -27.69 12.31 23.47
C VAL A 307 -27.18 11.44 24.62
N ARG A 308 -27.67 11.65 25.86
CA ARG A 308 -27.30 10.81 27.02
C ARG A 308 -27.59 9.33 26.78
N GLY A 309 -28.74 9.01 26.20
CA GLY A 309 -29.11 7.63 25.87
C GLY A 309 -28.21 7.00 24.80
N TYR A 310 -27.67 7.77 23.86
CA TYR A 310 -26.65 7.27 22.92
C TYR A 310 -25.30 7.07 23.60
N LEU A 311 -24.88 7.99 24.47
CA LEU A 311 -23.61 7.90 25.20
C LEU A 311 -23.55 6.67 26.10
N SER A 312 -24.61 6.42 26.89
CA SER A 312 -24.69 5.25 27.76
C SER A 312 -24.64 3.94 26.96
N ARG A 313 -25.41 3.85 25.86
CA ARG A 313 -25.37 2.69 24.97
C ARG A 313 -24.02 2.50 24.30
N LEU A 314 -23.34 3.59 23.94
CA LEU A 314 -22.03 3.54 23.31
C LEU A 314 -20.97 2.99 24.27
N LEU A 315 -20.92 3.50 25.51
CA LEU A 315 -19.99 3.00 26.53
C LEU A 315 -20.26 1.53 26.86
N GLU A 316 -21.53 1.14 26.97
CA GLU A 316 -21.92 -0.26 27.17
C GLU A 316 -21.46 -1.16 26.00
N GLN A 317 -21.71 -0.73 24.76
CA GLN A 317 -21.31 -1.48 23.55
C GLN A 317 -19.79 -1.63 23.46
N ILE A 318 -19.03 -0.57 23.67
CA ILE A 318 -17.55 -0.61 23.66
C ILE A 318 -17.03 -1.54 24.77
N GLY A 319 -17.67 -1.48 25.95
CA GLY A 319 -17.30 -2.29 27.12
C GLY A 319 -17.71 -3.76 27.07
N THR A 320 -18.59 -4.17 26.15
CA THR A 320 -19.03 -5.57 26.04
C THR A 320 -17.93 -6.48 25.51
N LEU A 321 -17.79 -7.68 26.10
CA LEU A 321 -16.91 -8.72 25.57
C LEU A 321 -17.69 -9.49 24.49
N THR A 322 -17.32 -9.32 23.22
CA THR A 322 -17.94 -10.09 22.12
C THR A 322 -17.58 -11.58 22.25
N GLU A 323 -18.48 -12.50 21.90
CA GLU A 323 -18.31 -13.96 22.09
C GLU A 323 -17.22 -14.61 21.21
N GLN A 324 -16.62 -13.86 20.27
CA GLN A 324 -15.46 -14.30 19.48
C GLN A 324 -14.41 -13.19 19.35
N PRO A 325 -13.69 -12.79 20.40
CA PRO A 325 -12.59 -11.87 20.25
C PRO A 325 -11.31 -12.68 20.03
N ALA A 326 -10.55 -12.34 18.99
CA ALA A 326 -9.19 -12.86 18.85
C ALA A 326 -8.26 -12.39 20.00
N VAL A 327 -8.72 -11.45 20.83
CA VAL A 327 -8.03 -10.91 22.02
C VAL A 327 -9.09 -10.50 23.07
N PRO A 328 -9.23 -11.21 24.22
CA PRO A 328 -10.27 -10.94 25.22
C PRO A 328 -9.89 -9.75 26.11
N ILE A 329 -9.91 -8.53 25.55
CA ILE A 329 -9.67 -7.29 26.28
C ILE A 329 -10.98 -6.48 26.35
N ARG A 330 -11.33 -6.04 27.56
CA ARG A 330 -12.40 -5.07 27.79
C ARG A 330 -11.88 -3.69 27.37
N LEU A 331 -12.56 -3.06 26.42
CA LEU A 331 -12.23 -1.70 25.98
C LEU A 331 -13.02 -0.70 26.82
N SER A 332 -12.49 0.50 26.98
CA SER A 332 -13.21 1.64 27.55
C SER A 332 -12.96 2.89 26.72
N ALA A 333 -13.85 3.87 26.88
CA ALA A 333 -13.77 5.12 26.16
C ALA A 333 -14.14 6.31 27.04
N SER A 334 -13.52 7.44 26.75
CA SER A 334 -13.81 8.74 27.35
C SER A 334 -14.47 9.65 26.31
N ILE A 335 -15.59 10.27 26.68
CA ILE A 335 -16.40 11.07 25.75
C ILE A 335 -16.61 12.48 26.28
N GLY A 336 -16.23 13.48 25.48
CA GLY A 336 -16.57 14.87 25.75
C GLY A 336 -17.78 15.32 24.94
N VAL A 337 -18.68 16.09 25.55
CA VAL A 337 -19.93 16.56 24.92
C VAL A 337 -20.00 18.08 24.96
N ALA A 338 -20.07 18.73 23.80
CA ALA A 338 -20.28 20.17 23.69
C ALA A 338 -21.59 20.49 22.97
N ALA A 339 -22.47 21.28 23.61
CA ALA A 339 -23.74 21.68 23.01
C ALA A 339 -23.56 22.94 22.14
N ALA A 340 -24.03 22.90 20.90
CA ALA A 340 -23.89 23.98 19.93
C ALA A 340 -24.40 25.35 20.42
N PRO A 341 -25.55 25.44 21.13
CA PRO A 341 -26.05 26.73 21.61
C PRO A 341 -25.12 27.43 22.60
N LEU A 342 -24.30 26.68 23.36
CA LEU A 342 -23.38 27.25 24.34
C LEU A 342 -22.09 27.79 23.68
N ALA A 343 -21.78 27.34 22.48
CA ALA A 343 -20.61 27.78 21.70
C ALA A 343 -20.97 28.77 20.57
N ASP A 344 -22.20 29.32 20.57
CA ASP A 344 -22.73 30.13 19.48
C ASP A 344 -22.64 29.44 18.09
N TYR A 345 -22.77 28.11 18.07
CA TYR A 345 -22.68 27.25 16.88
C TYR A 345 -21.32 27.30 16.16
N ASP A 346 -20.28 27.80 16.81
CA ASP A 346 -18.90 27.82 16.30
C ASP A 346 -18.29 26.42 16.41
N LEU A 347 -18.01 25.79 15.26
CA LEU A 347 -17.47 24.43 15.21
C LEU A 347 -16.09 24.33 15.88
N ASP A 348 -15.23 25.33 15.73
CA ASP A 348 -13.86 25.26 16.26
C ASP A 348 -13.89 25.36 17.80
N LYS A 349 -14.79 26.19 18.35
CA LYS A 349 -15.05 26.24 19.80
C LYS A 349 -15.68 24.94 20.32
N LEU A 350 -16.59 24.34 19.56
CA LEU A 350 -17.21 23.06 19.95
C LEU A 350 -16.18 21.94 20.03
N VAL A 351 -15.29 21.84 19.04
CA VAL A 351 -14.21 20.85 19.03
C VAL A 351 -13.29 21.04 20.22
N ALA A 352 -12.86 22.27 20.50
CA ALA A 352 -12.01 22.56 21.65
C ALA A 352 -12.67 22.20 22.98
N ALA A 353 -13.94 22.59 23.16
CA ALA A 353 -14.69 22.34 24.39
C ALA A 353 -15.00 20.85 24.61
N ALA A 354 -15.36 20.12 23.55
CA ALA A 354 -15.54 18.67 23.61
C ALA A 354 -14.20 17.96 23.90
N ALA A 355 -13.10 18.44 23.32
CA ALA A 355 -11.78 17.88 23.56
C ALA A 355 -11.30 18.04 25.01
N GLU A 356 -11.58 19.19 25.63
CA GLU A 356 -11.28 19.43 27.05
C GLU A 356 -12.11 18.53 27.96
N ALA A 357 -13.42 18.42 27.70
CA ALA A 357 -14.30 17.52 28.46
C ALA A 357 -13.89 16.04 28.31
N ALA A 358 -13.49 15.60 27.11
CA ALA A 358 -13.00 14.24 26.89
C ALA A 358 -11.69 13.97 27.65
N ALA A 359 -10.79 14.97 27.71
CA ALA A 359 -9.55 14.86 28.48
C ALA A 359 -9.83 14.77 29.99
N HIS A 360 -10.77 15.57 30.51
CA HIS A 360 -11.20 15.47 31.91
C HIS A 360 -11.86 14.13 32.23
N ALA A 361 -12.71 13.61 31.34
CA ALA A 361 -13.28 12.27 31.48
C ALA A 361 -12.19 11.19 31.61
N GLN A 362 -11.14 11.28 30.78
CA GLN A 362 -10.02 10.36 30.80
C GLN A 362 -9.20 10.46 32.10
N ILE A 363 -8.85 11.67 32.52
CA ILE A 363 -8.11 11.92 33.78
C ILE A 363 -8.92 11.47 35.00
N SER A 364 -10.25 11.56 34.94
CA SER A 364 -11.13 11.18 36.04
C SER A 364 -11.36 9.66 36.18
N GLY A 365 -10.62 8.84 35.42
CA GLY A 365 -10.62 7.38 35.52
C GLY A 365 -11.26 6.65 34.35
N GLY A 366 -11.53 7.33 33.22
CA GLY A 366 -12.03 6.72 32.00
C GLY A 366 -13.47 6.18 32.09
N ASP A 367 -13.86 5.42 31.05
CA ASP A 367 -15.16 4.74 30.91
C ASP A 367 -16.38 5.63 31.24
N ARG A 368 -16.34 6.89 30.78
CA ARG A 368 -17.35 7.90 31.13
C ARG A 368 -17.50 8.98 30.07
N TRP A 369 -18.55 9.78 30.23
CA TRP A 369 -18.74 10.98 29.45
C TRP A 369 -18.83 12.22 30.35
N GLU A 370 -18.31 13.33 29.86
CA GLU A 370 -18.38 14.63 30.52
C GLU A 370 -18.92 15.70 29.58
N ARG A 371 -19.58 16.70 30.18
CA ARG A 371 -20.12 17.83 29.44
C ARG A 371 -19.18 19.01 29.53
N ALA A 372 -18.92 19.63 28.38
CA ALA A 372 -18.19 20.88 28.32
C ALA A 372 -18.93 21.99 29.07
N VAL A 373 -18.18 22.74 29.87
CA VAL A 373 -18.65 23.93 30.57
C VAL A 373 -18.10 25.14 29.83
N PHE A 374 -18.99 25.99 29.32
CA PHE A 374 -18.60 27.26 28.72
C PHE A 374 -18.63 28.31 29.82
N ALA A 375 -17.51 28.99 30.06
CA ALA A 375 -17.49 30.16 30.93
C ALA A 375 -18.36 31.26 30.29
N PRO A 376 -19.22 31.95 31.06
CA PRO A 376 -20.14 32.96 30.55
C PRO A 376 -19.44 34.20 29.97
#